data_AF-T1B0A7-F1
#
_entry.id   AF-T1B0A7-F1
#
_cell.length_a   1.000
_cell.length_b   1.000
_cell.length_c   1.000
_cell.angle_alpha   90.00
_cell.angle_beta   90.00
_cell.angle_gamma   90.00
#
_symmetry.space_group_name_H-M   'P 1'
#
loop_
_entity.id
_entity.type
_entity.pdbx_description
1 polymer ?
#
loop_
_entity_poly.entity_id
_entity_poly.type
_entity_poly.pdbx_seq_one_letter_code
_entity_poly.pdbx_strand_id
1 'polypeptide(L)'
;MSSLLVAPRALRWLHRTILLGAGALALLLALPAQAVPMFARETGQPCVACHIGGFGPQLTPFGRQFKLDGIGWTCTTAGIRMCR
;
A
#
# COMPACT_ATOMS: atom_id res chain seq x y z
N MET A 1 -9.03 -0.10 -51.55
CA MET A 1 -8.78 0.94 -50.52
C MET A 1 -9.49 0.60 -49.20
N SER A 2 -9.35 -0.64 -48.66
CA SER A 2 -10.22 -1.11 -47.55
C SER A 2 -9.49 -1.73 -46.35
N SER A 3 -8.15 -1.86 -46.41
CA SER A 3 -7.39 -2.59 -45.38
C SER A 3 -7.09 -1.78 -44.11
N LEU A 4 -7.29 -0.45 -44.13
CA LEU A 4 -6.92 0.45 -43.03
C LEU A 4 -7.92 0.46 -41.85
N LEU A 5 -9.14 -0.06 -42.03
CA LEU A 5 -10.19 -0.10 -40.99
C LEU A 5 -10.22 -1.42 -40.18
N VAL A 6 -9.51 -2.47 -40.62
CA VAL A 6 -9.40 -3.76 -39.93
C VAL A 6 -8.26 -3.74 -38.89
N ALA A 7 -7.20 -2.98 -39.17
CA ALA A 7 -6.02 -2.80 -38.31
C ALA A 7 -6.34 -2.41 -36.85
N PRO A 8 -7.24 -1.45 -36.54
CA PRO A 8 -7.46 -1.05 -35.16
C PRO A 8 -8.32 -2.05 -34.38
N ARG A 9 -9.12 -2.88 -35.05
CA ARG A 9 -9.88 -3.97 -34.41
C ARG A 9 -8.94 -5.11 -34.04
N ALA A 10 -8.13 -5.59 -35.00
CA ALA A 10 -7.14 -6.63 -34.76
C ALA A 10 -6.10 -6.20 -33.71
N LEU A 11 -5.64 -4.94 -33.74
CA LEU A 11 -4.73 -4.39 -32.73
C LEU A 11 -5.36 -4.34 -31.34
N ARG A 12 -6.64 -3.96 -31.23
CA ARG A 12 -7.36 -3.98 -29.94
C ARG A 12 -7.53 -5.40 -29.39
N TRP A 13 -7.79 -6.39 -30.25
CA TRP A 13 -7.86 -7.79 -29.84
C TRP A 13 -6.51 -8.30 -29.35
N LEU A 14 -5.43 -8.02 -30.09
CA LEU A 14 -4.07 -8.37 -29.72
C LEU A 14 -3.66 -7.71 -28.39
N HIS A 15 -4.00 -6.43 -28.22
CA HIS A 15 -3.70 -5.69 -27.00
C HIS A 15 -4.45 -6.25 -25.81
N ARG A 16 -5.74 -6.63 -25.97
CA ARG A 16 -6.52 -7.29 -24.93
C ARG A 16 -5.95 -8.65 -24.55
N THR A 17 -5.54 -9.48 -25.51
CA THR A 17 -4.93 -10.78 -25.21
C THR A 17 -3.60 -10.64 -24.50
N ILE A 18 -2.79 -9.64 -24.88
CA ILE A 18 -1.51 -9.34 -24.21
C ILE A 18 -1.77 -8.89 -22.76
N LEU A 19 -2.71 -7.96 -22.53
CA LEU A 19 -3.04 -7.50 -21.18
C LEU A 19 -3.56 -8.63 -20.29
N LEU A 20 -4.43 -9.50 -20.83
CA LEU A 20 -4.95 -10.65 -20.10
C LEU A 20 -3.84 -11.67 -19.78
N GLY A 21 -2.97 -11.96 -20.74
CA GLY A 21 -1.83 -12.85 -20.54
C GLY A 21 -0.83 -12.32 -19.51
N ALA A 22 -0.49 -11.03 -19.59
CA ALA A 22 0.38 -10.36 -18.62
C ALA A 22 -0.23 -10.34 -17.21
N GLY A 23 -1.53 -10.08 -17.09
CA GLY A 23 -2.23 -10.12 -15.80
C GLY A 23 -2.24 -11.52 -15.19
N ALA A 24 -2.54 -12.56 -15.98
CA ALA A 24 -2.49 -13.94 -15.51
C ALA A 24 -1.08 -14.33 -15.05
N LEU A 25 -0.05 -14.00 -15.82
CA LEU A 25 1.33 -14.26 -15.46
C LEU A 25 1.74 -13.55 -14.16
N ALA A 26 1.32 -12.29 -13.97
CA ALA A 26 1.57 -11.55 -12.73
C ALA A 26 0.94 -12.22 -11.51
N LEU A 27 -0.26 -12.81 -11.65
CA LEU A 27 -0.91 -13.57 -10.58
C LEU A 27 -0.13 -14.85 -10.24
N LEU A 28 0.39 -15.57 -11.24
CA LEU A 28 1.23 -16.75 -11.01
C LEU A 28 2.55 -16.41 -10.30
N LEU A 29 3.06 -15.20 -10.50
CA LEU A 29 4.32 -14.71 -9.92
C LEU A 29 4.12 -13.93 -8.62
N ALA A 30 2.89 -13.80 -8.10
CA ALA A 30 2.61 -13.01 -6.91
C ALA A 30 3.28 -13.63 -5.67
N LEU A 31 4.19 -12.89 -5.04
CA LEU A 31 4.81 -13.29 -3.77
C LEU A 31 3.92 -12.91 -2.57
N PRO A 32 3.97 -13.67 -1.47
CA PRO A 32 3.27 -13.30 -0.25
C PRO A 32 3.79 -11.95 0.26
N ALA A 33 2.89 -10.98 0.38
CA ALA A 33 3.21 -9.70 0.98
C ALA A 33 3.56 -9.89 2.46
N GLN A 34 4.85 -9.80 2.78
CA GLN A 34 5.31 -9.76 4.16
C GLN A 34 4.97 -8.37 4.71
N ALA A 35 3.99 -8.31 5.61
CA ALA A 35 3.66 -7.08 6.34
C ALA A 35 4.77 -6.79 7.36
N VAL A 36 5.96 -6.43 6.87
CA VAL A 36 7.02 -5.88 7.71
C VAL A 36 6.54 -4.50 8.15
N PRO A 37 6.58 -4.15 9.44
CA PRO A 37 6.12 -2.84 9.91
C PRO A 37 7.05 -1.75 9.39
N MET A 38 6.78 -1.26 8.18
CA MET A 38 7.50 -0.16 7.54
C MET A 38 7.53 1.06 8.47
N PHE A 39 6.43 1.32 9.17
CA PHE A 39 6.36 2.37 10.19
C PHE A 39 7.51 2.29 11.23
N ALA A 40 7.76 1.13 11.84
CA ALA A 40 8.80 1.00 12.87
C ALA A 40 10.22 1.15 12.30
N ARG A 41 10.42 0.81 11.02
CA ARG A 41 11.71 0.95 10.33
C ARG A 41 11.97 2.39 9.88
N GLU A 42 10.96 3.06 9.34
CA GLU A 42 11.08 4.43 8.83
C GLU A 42 11.08 5.47 9.96
N THR A 43 10.32 5.25 11.04
CA THR A 43 10.19 6.22 12.13
C THR A 43 11.04 5.91 13.36
N GLY A 44 11.59 4.69 13.46
CA GLY A 44 12.34 4.23 14.63
C GLY A 44 11.51 4.15 15.92
N GLN A 45 10.19 4.27 15.85
CA GLN A 45 9.33 4.27 17.04
C GLN A 45 9.24 2.86 17.66
N PRO A 46 9.22 2.75 19.00
CA PRO A 46 9.09 1.46 19.66
C PRO A 46 7.68 0.89 19.45
N CYS A 47 7.54 -0.44 19.49
CA CYS A 47 6.25 -1.11 19.27
C CYS A 47 5.16 -0.65 20.26
N VAL A 48 5.56 -0.26 21.48
CA VAL A 48 4.66 0.29 22.52
C VAL A 48 4.05 1.65 22.16
N ALA A 49 4.62 2.37 21.19
CA ALA A 49 4.05 3.61 20.72
C ALA A 49 2.67 3.36 20.08
N CYS A 50 2.52 2.25 19.35
CA CYS A 50 1.29 1.89 18.64
C CYS A 50 0.42 0.90 19.43
N HIS A 51 1.04 -0.07 20.12
CA HIS A 51 0.35 -1.16 20.83
C HIS A 51 0.51 -1.09 22.35
N ILE A 52 -0.58 -1.29 23.08
CA ILE A 52 -0.52 -1.44 24.53
C ILE A 52 0.20 -2.78 24.83
N GLY A 53 1.31 -2.71 25.56
CA GLY A 53 2.16 -3.88 25.84
C GLY A 53 3.06 -4.32 24.66
N GLY A 54 3.15 -3.54 23.59
CA GLY A 54 4.10 -3.74 22.49
C GLY A 54 3.63 -4.73 21.41
N PHE A 55 2.93 -5.79 21.79
CA PHE A 55 2.37 -6.78 20.85
C PHE A 55 0.98 -7.21 21.31
N GLY A 56 -0.05 -6.49 20.89
CA GLY A 56 -1.43 -6.83 21.23
C GLY A 56 -2.43 -6.06 20.35
N PRO A 57 -3.64 -6.55 20.11
CA PRO A 57 -4.61 -5.91 19.21
C PRO A 57 -5.07 -4.52 19.70
N GLN A 58 -4.85 -4.23 20.99
CA GLN A 58 -5.24 -2.97 21.59
C GLN A 58 -4.22 -1.87 21.28
N LEU A 59 -4.70 -0.83 20.60
CA LEU A 59 -3.88 0.32 20.21
C LEU A 59 -3.90 1.42 21.27
N THR A 60 -2.78 2.13 21.41
CA THR A 60 -2.71 3.39 22.15
C THR A 60 -3.56 4.46 21.44
N PRO A 61 -3.86 5.60 22.09
CA PRO A 61 -4.52 6.72 21.41
C PRO A 61 -3.78 7.13 20.13
N PHE A 62 -2.44 7.23 20.20
CA PHE A 62 -1.58 7.48 19.05
C PHE A 62 -1.77 6.43 17.94
N GLY A 63 -1.68 5.14 18.29
CA GLY A 63 -1.81 4.06 17.31
C GLY A 63 -3.18 4.04 16.63
N ARG A 64 -4.24 4.44 17.33
CA ARG A 64 -5.58 4.59 16.73
C ARG A 64 -5.64 5.73 15.71
N GLN A 65 -5.08 6.89 16.03
CA GLN A 65 -5.03 8.02 15.09
C GLN A 65 -4.20 7.64 13.86
N PHE A 66 -3.01 7.08 14.06
CA PHE A 66 -2.18 6.59 12.96
C PHE A 66 -2.89 5.55 12.07
N LYS A 67 -3.72 4.67 12.65
CA LYS A 67 -4.51 3.69 11.89
C LYS A 67 -5.61 4.33 11.05
N LEU A 68 -6.24 5.40 11.55
CA LEU A 68 -7.31 6.11 10.84
C LEU A 68 -6.76 6.99 9.72
N ASP A 69 -5.61 7.61 9.98
CA ASP A 69 -5.16 8.73 9.15
C ASP A 69 -3.80 8.53 8.46
N GLY A 70 -3.08 7.45 8.80
CA GLY A 70 -1.88 6.98 8.12
C GLY A 70 -0.59 7.77 8.40
N ILE A 71 0.39 7.59 7.52
CA ILE A 71 1.75 8.19 7.56
C ILE A 71 1.79 9.73 7.52
N GLY A 72 0.65 10.40 7.30
CA GLY A 72 0.54 11.86 7.44
C GLY A 72 0.37 12.34 8.88
N TRP A 73 0.05 11.43 9.81
CA TRP A 73 -0.11 11.73 11.24
C TRP A 73 1.20 11.58 12.01
N THR A 74 2.28 12.06 11.41
CA THR A 74 3.52 12.24 12.14
C THR A 74 3.32 13.35 13.16
N CYS A 75 3.84 13.12 14.37
CA CYS A 75 4.14 14.17 15.32
C CYS A 75 5.27 15.02 14.74
N THR A 76 4.97 15.82 13.71
CA THR A 76 5.88 16.83 13.21
C THR A 76 5.97 17.89 14.28
N THR A 77 7.18 18.39 14.52
CA THR A 77 7.52 19.49 15.46
C THR A 77 6.67 20.78 15.26
N ALA A 78 5.78 20.82 14.27
CA ALA A 78 4.93 21.96 13.89
C ALA A 78 3.49 21.97 14.47
N GLY A 79 3.20 21.21 15.54
CA GLY A 79 2.04 21.45 16.42
C GLY A 79 0.94 20.36 16.43
N ILE A 80 0.19 20.12 17.52
CA ILE A 80 0.07 20.81 18.82
C ILE A 80 -0.37 19.79 19.91
N ARG A 81 0.22 19.91 21.11
CA ARG A 81 -0.19 19.41 22.45
C ARG A 81 0.17 17.95 22.84
N MET A 82 1.08 17.88 23.83
CA MET A 82 1.44 16.74 24.69
C MET A 82 2.34 15.64 24.08
N CYS A 83 3.60 15.99 23.80
CA CYS A 83 4.72 15.19 24.33
C CYS A 83 5.18 15.84 25.65
N ARG A 84 4.34 15.75 26.68
CA ARG A 84 4.76 15.87 28.08
C ARG A 84 4.49 14.55 28.76
#